data_AF-A0A2V2RKK6-F1
#
_entry.id   AF-A0A2V2RKK6-F1
#
_cell.length_a   1.000
_cell.length_b   1.000
_cell.length_c   1.000
_cell.angle_alpha   90.00
_cell.angle_beta   90.00
_cell.angle_gamma   90.00
#
_symmetry.space_group_name_H-M   'P 1'
#
loop_
_entity.id
_entity.type
_entity.pdbx_description
1 polymer ?
#
loop_
_entity_poly.entity_id
_entity_poly.type
_entity_poly.pdbx_seq_one_letter_code
_entity_poly.pdbx_strand_id
1 'polypeptide(L)'
;MTIRRKAAILLLLLLIAIFVALHTVRTPERWAVKTGSDQSAANVNVTPKITTLAEMNNWVPPSKDLNATRVGVELQVWKVNAVLKKFTLALDQDIHMQLIDDQGNTIVAELPDPSRVSNKSRFKPQITEARSAFLKHYSISHRWRVVNTPVSVTGIGFWDFYGLPVFDFFRRKFESSSGVARNQIELHPILQIEFLR
;
A
#
# COMPACT_ATOMS: atom_id res chain seq x y z
N MET A 1 -0.05 47.08 -17.37
CA MET A 1 -0.22 46.29 -16.13
C MET A 1 0.60 46.92 -15.01
N THR A 2 0.00 47.24 -13.86
CA THR A 2 0.67 47.94 -12.75
C THR A 2 1.72 47.07 -12.07
N ILE A 3 2.73 47.69 -11.44
CA ILE A 3 3.83 47.01 -10.71
C ILE A 3 3.26 46.01 -9.68
N ARG A 4 2.17 46.39 -8.98
CA ARG A 4 1.48 45.53 -8.01
C ARG A 4 0.90 44.24 -8.62
N ARG A 5 0.34 44.32 -9.84
CA ARG A 5 -0.19 43.13 -10.54
C ARG A 5 0.93 42.20 -11.00
N LYS A 6 2.07 42.73 -11.44
CA LYS A 6 3.27 41.92 -11.80
C LYS A 6 3.83 41.18 -10.57
N ALA A 7 3.92 41.85 -9.43
CA ALA A 7 4.39 41.25 -8.18
C ALA A 7 3.47 40.13 -7.67
N ALA A 8 2.14 40.33 -7.74
CA ALA A 8 1.18 39.30 -7.34
C ALA A 8 1.23 38.05 -8.22
N ILE A 9 1.40 38.21 -9.54
CA ILE A 9 1.55 37.08 -10.48
C ILE A 9 2.86 36.34 -10.23
N LEU A 10 3.97 37.05 -10.00
CA LEU A 10 5.25 36.41 -9.68
C LEU A 10 5.18 35.62 -8.36
N LEU A 11 4.54 36.18 -7.33
CA LEU A 11 4.34 35.50 -6.06
C LEU A 11 3.47 34.25 -6.23
N LEU A 12 2.38 34.32 -7.00
CA LEU A 12 1.54 33.17 -7.30
C LEU A 12 2.30 32.07 -8.06
N LEU A 13 3.08 32.44 -9.08
CA LEU A 13 3.92 31.49 -9.83
C LEU A 13 5.01 30.87 -8.95
N LEU A 14 5.61 31.65 -8.05
CA LEU A 14 6.57 31.16 -7.05
C LEU A 14 5.89 30.20 -6.07
N LEU A 15 4.70 30.52 -5.59
CA LEU A 15 3.91 29.63 -4.72
C LEU A 15 3.50 28.35 -5.44
N ILE A 16 3.13 28.42 -6.72
CA ILE A 16 2.85 27.24 -7.57
C ILE A 16 4.13 26.43 -7.79
N ALA A 17 5.26 27.07 -8.08
CA ALA A 17 6.53 26.39 -8.28
C ALA A 17 7.06 25.76 -6.98
N ILE A 18 6.90 26.41 -5.83
CA ILE A 18 7.19 25.85 -4.51
C ILE A 18 6.23 24.71 -4.21
N PHE A 19 4.92 24.85 -4.51
CA PHE A 19 3.95 23.77 -4.38
C PHE A 19 4.36 22.58 -5.25
N VAL A 20 4.66 22.76 -6.53
CA VAL A 20 5.14 21.71 -7.43
C VAL A 20 6.46 21.12 -6.95
N ALA A 21 7.44 21.94 -6.51
CA ALA A 21 8.73 21.49 -6.01
C ALA A 21 8.59 20.65 -4.73
N LEU A 22 7.75 21.09 -3.78
CA LEU A 22 7.37 20.35 -2.58
C LEU A 22 6.61 19.05 -2.91
N HIS A 23 5.91 18.99 -4.04
CA HIS A 23 5.26 17.77 -4.53
C HIS A 23 6.19 16.87 -5.38
N THR A 24 7.38 17.36 -5.77
CA THR A 24 8.40 16.57 -6.49
C THR A 24 9.48 15.97 -5.60
N VAL A 25 9.56 16.37 -4.31
CA VAL A 25 10.36 15.64 -3.31
C VAL A 25 9.49 14.56 -2.69
N ARG A 26 9.28 13.51 -3.47
CA ARG A 26 8.82 12.24 -2.95
C ARG A 26 10.00 11.61 -2.21
N THR A 27 9.99 11.66 -0.88
CA THR A 27 10.49 10.54 -0.07
C THR A 27 9.28 9.88 0.59
N PRO A 28 8.41 9.22 -0.19
CA PRO A 28 7.09 8.79 0.28
C PRO A 28 7.21 7.35 0.78
N GLU A 29 6.92 7.08 2.05
CA GLU A 29 6.50 5.75 2.52
C GLU A 29 7.32 4.55 2.02
N ARG A 30 8.66 4.62 1.99
CA ARG A 30 9.54 3.55 1.48
C ARG A 30 9.01 2.91 0.18
N TRP A 31 8.49 3.73 -0.76
CA TRP A 31 7.76 3.26 -1.95
C TRP A 31 8.52 2.22 -2.78
N ALA A 32 9.85 2.36 -2.86
CA ALA A 32 10.70 1.39 -3.54
C ALA A 32 10.63 0.00 -2.90
N VAL A 33 10.47 -0.08 -1.58
CA VAL A 33 10.25 -1.32 -0.82
C VAL A 33 8.83 -1.83 -1.04
N LYS A 34 7.82 -0.96 -0.89
CA LYS A 34 6.39 -1.27 -1.16
C LYS A 34 6.19 -1.90 -2.54
N THR A 35 6.93 -1.44 -3.54
CA THR A 35 6.77 -1.92 -4.93
C THR A 35 7.89 -2.82 -5.44
N GLY A 36 8.93 -3.07 -4.63
CA GLY A 36 10.06 -3.93 -4.98
C GLY A 36 10.95 -3.42 -6.11
N SER A 37 11.10 -2.10 -6.23
CA SER A 37 12.13 -1.46 -7.06
C SER A 37 13.39 -1.09 -6.28
N ASP A 38 13.44 -1.37 -4.98
CA ASP A 38 14.63 -1.22 -4.16
C ASP A 38 15.68 -2.29 -4.49
N GLN A 39 16.95 -2.00 -4.18
CA GLN A 39 18.07 -2.92 -4.44
C GLN A 39 17.92 -4.24 -3.68
N SER A 40 17.36 -4.22 -2.47
CA SER A 40 17.16 -5.41 -1.66
C SER A 40 15.97 -6.28 -2.09
N ALA A 41 15.19 -5.87 -3.10
CA ALA A 41 14.12 -6.68 -3.66
C ALA A 41 14.63 -8.02 -4.22
N ALA A 42 15.89 -8.08 -4.67
CA ALA A 42 16.55 -9.31 -5.10
C ALA A 42 16.72 -10.34 -3.96
N ASN A 43 16.75 -9.88 -2.71
CA ASN A 43 16.95 -10.73 -1.53
C ASN A 43 15.64 -11.29 -0.96
N VAL A 44 14.49 -10.87 -1.50
CA VAL A 44 13.18 -11.41 -1.09
C VAL A 44 13.11 -12.88 -1.50
N ASN A 45 12.79 -13.74 -0.53
CA ASN A 45 12.46 -15.14 -0.76
C ASN A 45 11.06 -15.23 -1.38
N VAL A 46 11.01 -15.70 -2.63
CA VAL A 46 9.77 -15.76 -3.43
C VAL A 46 8.96 -17.02 -3.21
N THR A 47 9.49 -18.03 -2.51
CA THR A 47 8.71 -19.21 -2.12
C THR A 47 7.72 -18.80 -1.03
N PRO A 48 6.40 -18.80 -1.30
CA PRO A 48 5.44 -18.30 -0.32
C PRO A 48 5.44 -19.14 0.95
N LYS A 49 5.49 -18.47 2.11
CA LYS A 49 5.24 -19.11 3.41
C LYS A 49 3.80 -18.85 3.83
N ILE A 50 3.10 -19.91 4.22
CA ILE A 50 1.74 -19.79 4.75
C ILE A 50 1.81 -19.19 6.16
N THR A 51 0.92 -18.25 6.44
CA THR A 51 0.72 -17.66 7.78
C THR A 51 -0.76 -17.29 7.97
N THR A 52 -1.12 -16.80 9.15
CA THR A 52 -2.47 -16.35 9.50
C THR A 52 -2.49 -14.85 9.84
N LEU A 53 -3.65 -14.20 9.74
CA LEU A 53 -3.77 -12.80 10.15
C LEU A 53 -3.48 -12.60 11.64
N ALA A 54 -3.85 -13.58 12.48
CA ALA A 54 -3.51 -13.61 13.89
C ALA A 54 -1.99 -13.62 14.14
N GLU A 55 -1.24 -14.46 13.42
CA GLU A 55 0.23 -14.48 13.52
C GLU A 55 0.84 -13.17 13.05
N MET A 56 0.39 -12.64 11.91
CA MET A 56 0.86 -11.38 11.36
C MET A 56 0.69 -10.23 12.36
N ASN A 57 -0.48 -10.14 13.00
CA ASN A 57 -0.78 -9.14 14.03
C ASN A 57 0.11 -9.22 15.28
N ASN A 58 0.78 -10.36 15.51
CA ASN A 58 1.69 -10.57 16.63
C ASN A 58 3.17 -10.40 16.25
N TRP A 59 3.50 -10.16 14.98
CA TRP A 59 4.87 -9.90 14.58
C TRP A 59 5.42 -8.63 15.22
N VAL A 60 6.68 -8.70 15.64
CA VAL A 60 7.33 -7.57 16.32
C VAL A 60 7.67 -6.49 15.28
N PRO A 61 7.08 -5.28 15.39
CA PRO A 61 7.46 -4.18 14.53
C PRO A 61 8.95 -3.82 14.74
N PRO A 62 9.71 -3.51 13.68
CA PRO A 62 11.05 -2.94 13.86
C PRO A 62 10.96 -1.51 14.44
N SER A 63 12.11 -0.90 14.73
CA SER A 63 12.15 0.50 15.15
C SER A 63 11.43 1.41 14.14
N LYS A 64 10.68 2.40 14.62
CA LYS A 64 9.94 3.35 13.76
C LYS A 64 10.83 4.11 12.77
N ASP A 65 12.13 4.21 13.06
CA ASP A 65 13.14 4.82 12.19
C ASP A 65 13.59 3.88 11.05
N LEU A 66 12.63 3.28 10.34
CA LEU A 66 12.95 2.45 9.18
C LEU A 66 13.52 3.31 8.05
N ASN A 67 14.74 2.99 7.63
CA ASN A 67 15.35 3.56 6.43
C ASN A 67 14.84 2.83 5.16
N ALA A 68 15.48 3.06 4.01
CA ALA A 68 15.11 2.43 2.75
C ALA A 68 15.37 0.90 2.68
N THR A 69 15.99 0.29 3.70
CA THR A 69 16.35 -1.13 3.70
C THR A 69 15.20 -2.00 4.16
N ARG A 70 15.01 -3.16 3.50
CA ARG A 70 14.05 -4.19 3.92
C ARG A 70 14.40 -4.79 5.28
N VAL A 71 13.39 -5.17 6.07
CA VAL A 71 13.57 -5.80 7.39
C VAL A 71 12.80 -7.10 7.53
N GLY A 72 13.48 -8.15 8.02
CA GLY A 72 12.89 -9.45 8.40
C GLY A 72 11.81 -9.97 7.44
N VAL A 73 10.58 -9.98 7.94
CA VAL A 73 9.27 -10.16 7.29
C VAL A 73 9.09 -9.55 5.89
N GLU A 74 9.75 -8.45 5.55
CA GLU A 74 9.72 -7.81 4.21
C GLU A 74 10.63 -8.49 3.18
N LEU A 75 11.44 -9.46 3.61
CA LEU A 75 12.30 -10.32 2.78
C LEU A 75 11.66 -11.69 2.49
N GLN A 76 10.36 -11.83 2.76
CA GLN A 76 9.62 -13.08 2.57
C GLN A 76 8.28 -12.80 1.89
N VAL A 77 7.95 -13.62 0.88
CA VAL A 77 6.59 -13.70 0.35
C VAL A 77 5.74 -14.55 1.30
N TRP A 78 4.57 -14.03 1.66
CA TRP A 78 3.61 -14.67 2.55
C TRP A 78 2.34 -15.01 1.79
N LYS A 79 1.67 -16.09 2.21
CA LYS A 79 0.35 -16.49 1.72
C LYS A 79 -0.62 -16.58 2.89
N VAL A 80 -1.78 -15.97 2.74
CA VAL A 80 -2.88 -16.01 3.72
C VAL A 80 -4.18 -16.39 3.04
N ASN A 81 -5.02 -17.16 3.75
CA ASN A 81 -6.42 -17.34 3.40
C ASN A 81 -7.24 -16.46 4.35
N ALA A 82 -8.12 -15.63 3.81
CA ALA A 82 -8.91 -14.68 4.58
C ALA A 82 -10.23 -14.34 3.87
N VAL A 83 -11.05 -13.51 4.50
CA VAL A 83 -12.18 -12.86 3.84
C VAL A 83 -11.78 -11.46 3.42
N LEU A 84 -11.92 -11.14 2.13
CA LEU A 84 -11.94 -9.76 1.66
C LEU A 84 -13.24 -9.12 2.14
N LYS A 85 -13.11 -8.15 3.06
CA LYS A 85 -14.26 -7.52 3.72
C LYS A 85 -14.73 -6.24 3.03
N LYS A 86 -13.78 -5.46 2.52
CA LYS A 86 -14.07 -4.24 1.77
C LYS A 86 -12.85 -3.79 1.01
N PHE A 87 -13.07 -2.98 0.00
CA PHE A 87 -12.01 -2.35 -0.77
C PHE A 87 -12.39 -0.95 -1.26
N THR A 88 -11.39 -0.16 -1.65
CA THR A 88 -11.53 1.14 -2.32
C THR A 88 -10.33 1.40 -3.22
N LEU A 89 -10.50 2.24 -4.24
CA LEU A 89 -9.37 2.86 -4.93
C LEU A 89 -8.88 4.05 -4.09
N ALA A 90 -7.65 4.02 -3.61
CA ALA A 90 -7.04 5.12 -2.86
C ALA A 90 -6.47 6.22 -3.77
N LEU A 91 -6.01 7.32 -3.17
CA LEU A 91 -5.55 8.50 -3.90
C LEU A 91 -4.18 8.28 -4.58
N ASP A 92 -3.34 7.44 -3.98
CA ASP A 92 -2.09 6.93 -4.56
C ASP A 92 -2.32 5.99 -5.77
N GLN A 93 -3.58 5.59 -6.03
CA GLN A 93 -4.07 4.67 -7.07
C GLN A 93 -3.94 3.19 -6.73
N ASP A 94 -3.58 2.87 -5.51
CA ASP A 94 -3.55 1.49 -5.04
C ASP A 94 -4.99 1.07 -4.69
N ILE A 95 -5.30 -0.21 -4.91
CA ILE A 95 -6.56 -0.77 -4.42
C ILE A 95 -6.29 -1.24 -2.99
N HIS A 96 -6.80 -0.49 -2.02
CA HIS A 96 -6.66 -0.83 -0.61
C HIS A 96 -7.77 -1.80 -0.23
N MET A 97 -7.37 -2.89 0.42
CA MET A 97 -8.28 -3.95 0.83
C MET A 97 -8.14 -4.23 2.31
N GLN A 98 -9.28 -4.48 2.97
CA GLN A 98 -9.31 -5.04 4.31
C GLN A 98 -9.49 -6.55 4.21
N LEU A 99 -8.51 -7.30 4.70
CA LEU A 99 -8.64 -8.74 4.95
C LEU A 99 -9.04 -8.95 6.41
N ILE A 100 -9.90 -9.93 6.65
CA ILE A 100 -10.36 -10.30 7.99
C ILE A 100 -10.44 -11.83 8.14
N ASP A 101 -10.10 -12.36 9.32
CA ASP A 101 -10.35 -13.76 9.68
C ASP A 101 -11.63 -13.90 10.53
N ASP A 102 -12.00 -15.14 10.86
CA ASP A 102 -13.19 -15.45 11.63
C ASP A 102 -13.09 -15.06 13.11
N GLN A 103 -11.88 -14.77 13.61
CA GLN A 103 -11.66 -14.20 14.95
C GLN A 103 -11.60 -12.66 14.95
N GLY A 104 -11.78 -12.02 13.79
CA GLY A 104 -11.81 -10.56 13.65
C GLY A 104 -10.43 -9.90 13.61
N ASN A 105 -9.34 -10.67 13.42
CA ASN A 105 -8.05 -10.09 13.10
C ASN A 105 -8.10 -9.51 11.69
N THR A 106 -7.58 -8.30 11.53
CA THR A 106 -7.57 -7.61 10.24
C THR A 106 -6.17 -7.19 9.85
N ILE A 107 -5.89 -7.21 8.55
CA ILE A 107 -4.73 -6.54 7.95
C ILE A 107 -5.18 -5.75 6.72
N VAL A 108 -4.38 -4.75 6.36
CA VAL A 108 -4.48 -4.11 5.03
C VAL A 108 -3.67 -4.93 4.03
N ALA A 109 -4.17 -5.01 2.81
CA ALA A 109 -3.47 -5.60 1.69
C ALA A 109 -3.71 -4.75 0.44
N GLU A 110 -2.67 -4.51 -0.35
CA GLU A 110 -2.71 -3.49 -1.40
C GLU A 110 -2.26 -4.03 -2.76
N LEU A 111 -3.02 -3.68 -3.80
CA LEU A 111 -2.67 -3.93 -5.20
C LEU A 111 -2.24 -2.61 -5.83
N PRO A 112 -0.93 -2.40 -6.07
CA PRO A 112 -0.47 -1.14 -6.66
C PRO A 112 -0.96 -0.92 -8.08
N ASP A 113 -1.09 0.35 -8.51
CA ASP A 113 -1.29 0.66 -9.93
C ASP A 113 -0.01 0.35 -10.73
N PRO A 114 -0.03 -0.60 -11.70
CA PRO A 114 1.14 -0.96 -12.49
C PRO A 114 1.77 0.19 -13.27
N SER A 115 0.99 1.24 -13.58
CA SER A 115 1.52 2.45 -14.24
C SER A 115 2.43 3.28 -13.33
N ARG A 116 2.26 3.15 -12.00
CA ARG A 116 3.06 3.82 -10.96
C ARG A 116 4.19 2.96 -10.41
N VAL A 117 4.17 1.66 -10.70
CA VAL A 117 5.26 0.74 -10.38
C VAL A 117 6.41 0.94 -11.37
N SER A 118 7.62 1.17 -10.85
CA SER A 118 8.84 1.28 -11.66
C SER A 118 9.04 0.05 -12.55
N ASN A 119 9.48 0.26 -13.79
CA ASN A 119 9.86 -0.85 -14.68
C ASN A 119 11.05 -1.67 -14.14
N LYS A 120 11.81 -1.13 -13.17
CA LYS A 120 12.89 -1.85 -12.47
C LYS A 120 12.38 -2.76 -11.35
N SER A 121 11.09 -2.70 -11.01
CA SER A 121 10.54 -3.56 -9.95
C SER A 121 10.64 -5.03 -10.35
N ARG A 122 11.19 -5.84 -9.44
CA ARG A 122 11.25 -7.30 -9.57
C ARG A 122 9.86 -7.92 -9.70
N PHE A 123 8.85 -7.28 -9.13
CA PHE A 123 7.51 -7.84 -8.94
C PHE A 123 6.44 -7.22 -9.84
N LYS A 124 6.83 -6.29 -10.74
CA LYS A 124 5.86 -5.60 -11.62
C LYS A 124 4.97 -6.57 -12.42
N PRO A 125 5.47 -7.67 -13.01
CA PRO A 125 4.61 -8.63 -13.70
C PRO A 125 3.52 -9.22 -12.78
N GLN A 126 3.89 -9.70 -11.60
CA GLN A 126 2.98 -10.29 -10.61
C GLN A 126 1.97 -9.27 -10.09
N ILE A 127 2.39 -8.04 -9.81
CA ILE A 127 1.50 -6.94 -9.42
C ILE A 127 0.45 -6.68 -10.51
N THR A 128 0.89 -6.66 -11.77
CA THR A 128 0.02 -6.43 -12.92
C THR A 128 -1.01 -7.55 -13.08
N GLU A 129 -0.57 -8.81 -12.97
CA GLU A 129 -1.44 -9.98 -13.04
C GLU A 129 -2.43 -10.03 -11.88
N ALA A 130 -1.97 -9.80 -10.65
CA ALA A 130 -2.83 -9.79 -9.47
C ALA A 130 -3.89 -8.68 -9.54
N ARG A 131 -3.51 -7.47 -9.98
CA ARG A 131 -4.49 -6.39 -10.18
C ARG A 131 -5.47 -6.71 -11.29
N SER A 132 -5.02 -7.30 -12.38
CA SER A 132 -5.90 -7.77 -13.46
C SER A 132 -6.89 -8.83 -12.97
N ALA A 133 -6.44 -9.80 -12.17
CA ALA A 133 -7.30 -10.81 -11.57
C ALA A 133 -8.39 -10.18 -10.68
N PHE A 134 -8.03 -9.18 -9.87
CA PHE A 134 -8.99 -8.41 -9.08
C PHE A 134 -10.02 -7.68 -9.96
N LEU A 135 -9.55 -6.96 -10.99
CA LEU A 135 -10.40 -6.15 -11.87
C LEU A 135 -11.35 -6.98 -12.74
N LYS A 136 -11.03 -8.26 -13.00
CA LYS A 136 -11.97 -9.20 -13.63
C LYS A 136 -13.16 -9.53 -12.74
N HIS A 137 -13.00 -9.43 -11.42
CA HIS A 137 -14.02 -9.79 -10.45
C HIS A 137 -14.81 -8.56 -9.94
N TYR A 138 -14.15 -7.41 -9.83
CA TYR A 138 -14.76 -6.19 -9.32
C TYR A 138 -14.40 -4.94 -10.12
N SER A 139 -15.40 -4.05 -10.27
CA SER A 139 -15.17 -2.65 -10.60
C SER A 139 -14.69 -1.87 -9.38
N ILE A 140 -13.78 -0.91 -9.61
CA ILE A 140 -13.17 -0.06 -8.58
C ILE A 140 -13.71 1.37 -8.64
N SER A 141 -13.78 2.02 -7.48
CA SER A 141 -14.09 3.45 -7.35
C SER A 141 -13.44 3.99 -6.08
N HIS A 142 -13.41 5.31 -5.90
CA HIS A 142 -12.94 5.93 -4.66
C HIS A 142 -13.91 5.80 -3.48
N ARG A 143 -15.01 5.04 -3.63
CA ARG A 143 -15.93 4.72 -2.55
C ARG A 143 -15.62 3.33 -2.01
N TRP A 144 -15.68 3.20 -0.70
CA TRP A 144 -15.65 1.92 -0.03
C TRP A 144 -16.78 1.02 -0.52
N ARG A 145 -16.40 -0.17 -0.99
CA ARG A 145 -17.32 -1.25 -1.33
C ARG A 145 -17.13 -2.38 -0.33
N VAL A 146 -18.18 -2.67 0.43
CA VAL A 146 -18.22 -3.83 1.32
C VAL A 146 -18.49 -5.08 0.49
N VAL A 147 -17.70 -6.11 0.73
CA VAL A 147 -17.83 -7.44 0.14
C VAL A 147 -17.60 -8.48 1.25
N ASN A 148 -17.87 -9.75 1.01
CA ASN A 148 -17.58 -10.81 1.98
C ASN A 148 -17.14 -12.03 1.21
N THR A 149 -15.95 -11.93 0.60
CA THR A 149 -15.51 -12.91 -0.38
C THR A 149 -14.26 -13.62 0.15
N PRO A 150 -14.31 -14.94 0.32
CA PRO A 150 -13.13 -15.74 0.64
C PRO A 150 -12.05 -15.58 -0.42
N VAL A 151 -10.83 -15.31 0.01
CA VAL A 151 -9.67 -15.08 -0.86
C VAL A 151 -8.43 -15.78 -0.33
N SER A 152 -7.59 -16.21 -1.26
CA SER A 152 -6.20 -16.61 -1.02
C SER A 152 -5.31 -15.49 -1.58
N VAL A 153 -4.52 -14.85 -0.71
CA VAL A 153 -3.70 -13.68 -1.05
C VAL A 153 -2.23 -14.02 -0.80
N THR A 154 -1.42 -13.84 -1.83
CA THR A 154 0.05 -13.95 -1.76
C THR A 154 0.65 -12.55 -1.92
N GLY A 155 1.49 -12.11 -0.97
CA GLY A 155 2.08 -10.77 -0.99
C GLY A 155 3.36 -10.68 -0.17
N ILE A 156 4.01 -9.52 -0.20
CA ILE A 156 5.19 -9.25 0.63
C ILE A 156 4.74 -8.55 1.91
N GLY A 157 5.28 -8.95 3.06
CA GLY A 157 5.02 -8.23 4.31
C GLY A 157 5.64 -6.83 4.25
N PHE A 158 4.93 -5.83 4.77
CA PHE A 158 5.41 -4.46 4.81
C PHE A 158 4.87 -3.74 6.05
N TRP A 159 5.71 -2.95 6.71
CA TRP A 159 5.30 -2.15 7.86
C TRP A 159 5.13 -0.71 7.42
N ASP A 160 3.90 -0.22 7.48
CA ASP A 160 3.58 1.13 7.07
C ASP A 160 3.58 2.12 8.24
N PHE A 161 4.78 2.45 8.74
CA PHE A 161 4.95 3.35 9.89
C PHE A 161 4.87 4.84 9.55
N TYR A 162 4.79 5.23 8.27
CA TYR A 162 5.04 6.61 7.85
C TYR A 162 3.78 7.30 7.29
N GLY A 163 2.92 7.78 8.19
CA GLY A 163 1.98 8.86 7.87
C GLY A 163 2.56 10.21 8.29
N LEU A 164 2.84 11.11 7.33
CA LEU A 164 2.95 12.54 7.67
C LEU A 164 1.66 12.97 8.41
N PRO A 165 1.69 13.91 9.36
CA PRO A 165 0.51 14.31 10.15
C PRO A 165 -0.73 14.74 9.32
N VAL A 166 -0.51 15.17 8.07
CA VAL A 166 -1.56 15.51 7.11
C VAL A 166 -2.10 14.31 6.31
N PHE A 167 -1.29 13.28 6.07
CA PHE A 167 -1.74 11.98 5.54
C PHE A 167 -2.43 11.15 6.62
N ASP A 168 -2.03 11.34 7.88
CA ASP A 168 -2.67 10.76 9.05
C ASP A 168 -4.14 11.16 9.17
N PHE A 169 -4.55 12.33 8.69
CA PHE A 169 -5.95 12.77 8.68
C PHE A 169 -6.84 11.94 7.74
N PHE A 170 -6.35 11.53 6.57
CA PHE A 170 -7.08 10.63 5.67
C PHE A 170 -7.02 9.17 6.19
N ARG A 171 -5.91 8.77 6.82
CA ARG A 171 -5.75 7.50 7.54
C ARG A 171 -6.72 7.37 8.72
N ARG A 172 -6.98 8.44 9.48
CA ARG A 172 -7.95 8.46 10.58
C ARG A 172 -9.39 8.20 10.15
N LYS A 173 -9.75 8.49 8.90
CA LYS A 173 -11.04 8.10 8.32
C LYS A 173 -11.09 6.59 7.96
N PHE A 174 -9.93 5.97 7.81
CA PHE A 174 -9.73 4.51 7.79
C PHE A 174 -9.83 3.92 9.22
N GLU A 175 -9.35 4.65 10.24
CA GLU A 175 -9.29 4.20 11.64
C GLU A 175 -10.64 4.07 12.36
N SER A 176 -11.67 4.84 12.00
CA SER A 176 -12.99 4.70 12.65
C SER A 176 -13.71 3.37 12.34
N SER A 177 -13.09 2.47 11.56
CA SER A 177 -13.56 1.10 11.26
C SER A 177 -12.41 0.08 11.10
N SER A 178 -11.29 0.34 11.81
CA SER A 178 -9.89 -0.09 11.65
C SER A 178 -9.61 -1.47 11.02
N GLY A 179 -9.55 -1.54 9.68
CA GLY A 179 -9.04 -2.71 8.97
C GLY A 179 -7.52 -2.87 8.97
N VAL A 180 -6.82 -2.11 9.81
CA VAL A 180 -5.37 -2.10 9.95
C VAL A 180 -4.97 -3.07 11.05
N ALA A 181 -3.86 -3.76 10.84
CA ALA A 181 -3.26 -4.59 11.87
C ALA A 181 -2.83 -3.77 13.10
N ARG A 182 -2.91 -4.36 14.29
CA ARG A 182 -2.53 -3.68 15.55
C ARG A 182 -1.07 -3.20 15.55
N ASN A 183 -0.20 -3.90 14.82
CA ASN A 183 1.22 -3.63 14.66
C ASN A 183 1.58 -3.00 13.29
N GLN A 184 0.60 -2.54 12.50
CA GLN A 184 0.77 -1.88 11.20
C GLN A 184 1.41 -2.76 10.10
N ILE A 185 1.34 -4.08 10.23
CA ILE A 185 1.68 -5.00 9.14
C ILE A 185 0.62 -4.96 8.03
N GLU A 186 1.10 -5.02 6.79
CA GLU A 186 0.30 -5.08 5.58
C GLU A 186 0.89 -6.06 4.56
N LEU A 187 0.08 -6.55 3.64
CA LEU A 187 0.61 -7.18 2.42
C LEU A 187 0.73 -6.14 1.31
N HIS A 188 1.93 -5.60 1.12
CA HIS A 188 2.25 -4.63 0.08
C HIS A 188 3.62 -4.96 -0.56
N PRO A 189 3.66 -5.37 -1.84
CA PRO A 189 2.52 -5.49 -2.76
C PRO A 189 1.89 -6.88 -2.66
N ILE A 190 0.63 -6.98 -3.06
CA ILE A 190 0.05 -8.26 -3.45
C ILE A 190 0.66 -8.72 -4.78
N LEU A 191 1.09 -9.98 -4.78
CA LEU A 191 1.70 -10.67 -5.93
C LEU A 191 0.73 -11.66 -6.58
N GLN A 192 -0.28 -12.14 -5.85
CA GLN A 192 -1.34 -13.00 -6.38
C GLN A 192 -2.59 -12.86 -5.51
N ILE A 193 -3.76 -12.88 -6.14
CA ILE A 193 -5.05 -13.00 -5.45
C ILE A 193 -5.93 -14.02 -6.16
N GLU A 194 -6.48 -14.93 -5.39
CA GLU A 194 -7.41 -15.97 -5.85
C GLU A 194 -8.74 -15.79 -5.10
N PHE A 195 -9.84 -15.71 -5.83
CA PHE A 195 -11.18 -15.69 -5.26
C PHE A 195 -11.65 -17.14 -5.06
N LEU A 196 -11.83 -17.54 -3.82
CA LEU A 196 -12.22 -18.91 -3.46
C LEU A 196 -13.74 -19.06 -3.64
N ARG A 197 -14.15 -20.25 -4.08
CA ARG A 197 -15.56 -20.61 -4.27
C ARG A 197 -16.18 -21.12 -2.98
#